data_AF-A0A3A6P8H6-F1
#
_entry.id   AF-A0A3A6P8H6-F1
#
_cell.length_a   1.000
_cell.length_b   1.000
_cell.length_c   1.000
_cell.angle_alpha   90.00
_cell.angle_beta   90.00
_cell.angle_gamma   90.00
#
_symmetry.space_group_name_H-M   'P 1'
#
loop_
_entity.id
_entity.type
_entity.pdbx_description
1 polymer ?
#
loop_
_entity_poly.entity_id
_entity_poly.type
_entity_poly.pdbx_seq_one_letter_code
_entity_poly.pdbx_strand_id
1 'polypeptide(L)' 'MPAYEYICSQCETREFRIGGLDDHTVICDQCGQVMVRQADLDSLLASYQQTAKRADQA' A
#
# COMPACT_ATOMS: atom_id res chain seq x y z
N MET A 1 -0.54 -16.07 -11.59
CA MET A 1 -0.12 -15.23 -10.44
C MET A 1 -0.88 -13.92 -10.51
N PRO A 2 -1.43 -13.41 -9.39
CA PRO A 2 -2.21 -12.18 -9.35
C PRO A 2 -1.33 -10.94 -9.63
N ALA A 3 -1.93 -9.92 -10.22
CA ALA A 3 -1.31 -8.60 -10.39
C ALA A 3 -1.70 -7.70 -9.22
N TYR A 4 -0.72 -7.00 -8.66
CA TYR A 4 -0.92 -6.04 -7.58
C TYR A 4 -0.40 -4.67 -7.99
N GLU A 5 -1.06 -3.62 -7.51
CA GLU A 5 -0.61 -2.24 -7.64
C GLU A 5 0.30 -1.88 -6.45
N TYR A 6 1.47 -1.34 -6.75
CA TYR A 6 2.43 -0.82 -5.78
C TYR A 6 2.59 0.67 -5.97
N ILE A 7 2.70 1.40 -4.86
CA ILE A 7 2.93 2.84 -4.85
C ILE A 7 4.23 3.16 -4.12
N CYS A 8 5.06 4.01 -4.71
CA CYS A 8 6.25 4.52 -4.07
C CYS A 8 5.89 5.66 -3.11
N SER A 9 6.40 5.60 -1.88
CA SER A 9 6.20 6.66 -0.88
C SER A 9 6.98 7.95 -1.18
N GLN A 10 8.02 7.88 -2.02
CA GLN A 10 8.91 9.01 -2.28
C GLN A 10 8.57 9.76 -3.57
N CYS A 11 8.40 9.04 -4.68
CA CYS A 11 8.16 9.62 -6.00
C CYS A 11 6.72 9.44 -6.51
N GLU A 12 5.85 8.86 -5.67
CA GLU A 12 4.42 8.62 -5.95
C GLU A 12 4.14 7.81 -7.23
N THR A 13 5.17 7.16 -7.78
CA THR A 13 5.05 6.31 -8.96
C THR A 13 4.22 5.08 -8.62
N ARG A 14 3.35 4.71 -9.55
CA ARG A 14 2.46 3.55 -9.44
C ARG A 14 2.88 2.51 -10.46
N GLU A 15 3.00 1.27 -10.02
CA GLU A 15 3.42 0.16 -10.86
C GLU A 15 2.55 -1.07 -10.62
N PHE A 16 2.18 -1.75 -11.70
CA PHE A 16 1.49 -3.04 -11.63
C PHE A 16 2.52 -4.15 -11.80
N ARG A 17 2.66 -5.00 -10.79
CA ARG A 17 3.59 -6.14 -10.84
C ARG A 17 2.87 -7.43 -10.51
N ILE A 18 3.26 -8.50 -11.18
CA ILE A 18 2.81 -9.85 -10.86
C ILE A 18 3.63 -10.32 -9.66
N GLY A 19 2.98 -10.49 -8.51
CA GLY A 19 3.62 -10.88 -7.26
C GLY A 19 3.03 -12.16 -6.68
N GLY A 20 3.77 -12.77 -5.77
CA GLY A 20 3.24 -13.76 -4.84
C GLY A 20 2.23 -13.15 -3.88
N LEU A 21 1.45 -14.01 -3.22
CA LEU A 21 0.51 -13.59 -2.18
C LEU A 21 1.23 -12.76 -1.09
N ASP A 22 2.46 -13.16 -0.76
CA ASP A 22 3.30 -12.65 0.33
C ASP A 22 4.24 -11.49 -0.07
N ASP A 23 4.24 -11.09 -1.35
CA ASP A 23 5.11 -10.02 -1.83
C ASP A 23 4.48 -8.65 -1.52
N HIS A 24 4.64 -8.17 -0.29
CA HIS A 24 4.01 -6.91 0.16
C HIS A 24 4.78 -5.64 -0.22
N THR A 25 6.07 -5.80 -0.56
CA THR A 25 6.97 -4.68 -0.87
C THR A 25 7.82 -4.98 -2.09
N VAL A 26 8.13 -3.94 -2.86
CA VAL A 26 9.06 -4.01 -4.01
C VAL A 26 9.96 -2.78 -4.02
N ILE A 27 11.09 -2.84 -4.72
CA ILE A 27 11.96 -1.67 -4.90
C ILE A 27 11.51 -0.89 -6.14
N CYS A 28 11.42 0.44 -6.00
CA CYS A 28 11.08 1.34 -7.08
C CYS A 28 12.25 1.49 -8.06
N ASP A 29 11.98 1.30 -9.34
CA ASP A 29 13.02 1.39 -10.37
C ASP A 29 13.43 2.85 -10.67
N GLN A 30 12.61 3.83 -10.26
CA GLN A 30 12.88 5.26 -10.49
C GLN A 30 13.77 5.89 -9.41
N CYS A 31 13.52 5.60 -8.13
CA CYS A 31 14.19 6.25 -7.01
C CYS A 31 14.93 5.29 -6.06
N GLY A 32 14.81 3.97 -6.29
CA GLY A 32 15.42 2.93 -5.44
C GLY A 32 14.79 2.78 -4.06
N GLN A 33 13.69 3.49 -3.77
CA GLN A 33 12.98 3.40 -2.50
C GLN A 33 12.00 2.24 -2.48
N VAL A 34 11.55 1.87 -1.27
CA VAL A 34 10.55 0.82 -1.08
C VAL A 34 9.18 1.32 -1.57
N MET A 35 8.53 0.52 -2.39
CA MET A 35 7.13 0.63 -2.76
C MET A 35 6.32 -0.37 -1.94
N VAL A 36 5.12 0.06 -1.56
CA VAL A 36 4.16 -0.75 -0.81
C VAL A 36 2.95 -1.07 -1.67
N ARG A 37 2.39 -2.26 -1.48
CA ARG A 37 1.17 -2.68 -2.14
C ARG A 37 0.00 -1.81 -1.68
N GLN A 38 -0.76 -1.28 -2.63
CA GLN A 38 -1.86 -0.37 -2.32
C GLN A 38 -2.95 -1.05 -1.48
N ALA A 39 -3.25 -2.32 -1.76
CA ALA A 39 -4.24 -3.09 -0.98
C ALA A 39 -3.88 -3.21 0.51
N ASP A 40 -2.60 -3.28 0.85
CA ASP A 40 -2.16 -3.34 2.25
C ASP A 40 -2.30 -1.97 2.92
N LEU A 41 -1.96 -0.90 2.19
CA LEU A 41 -2.15 0.47 2.65
C LEU A 41 -3.64 0.76 2.92
N ASP A 42 -4.53 0.38 2.00
CA ASP A 42 -5.97 0.55 2.15
C ASP A 42 -6.50 -0.24 3.37
N SER A 43 -6.02 -1.47 3.55
CA SER A 43 -6.37 -2.30 4.71
C SER A 43 -5.93 -1.68 6.03
N LEU A 44 -4.73 -1.11 6.08
CA LEU A 44 -4.22 -0.38 7.25
C LEU A 44 -5.06 0.88 7.52
N LEU A 45 -5.32 1.71 6.50
CA LEU A 45 -6.09 2.93 6.62
C LEU A 45 -7.54 2.68 7.09
N ALA A 46 -8.14 1.57 6.68
CA ALA A 46 -9.48 1.18 7.13
C ALA A 46 -9.55 1.04 8.67
N SER A 47 -8.49 0.55 9.32
CA SER A 47 -8.44 0.42 10.78
C SER A 47 -8.40 1.78 11.50
N TYR A 48 -7.69 2.77 10.94
CA TYR A 48 -7.63 4.12 11.47
C TYR A 48 -8.95 4.88 11.31
N GLN A 49 -9.68 4.64 10.21
CA GLN A 49 -11.00 5.24 10.03
C GLN A 49 -12.02 4.69 11.04
N GLN A 50 -11.89 3.43 11.45
CA GLN A 50 -12.75 2.84 12.49
C GLN A 50 -12.49 3.46 13.87
N THR A 51 -11.24 3.74 14.22
CA THR A 51 -10.92 4.43 15.49
C THR A 51 -11.37 5.89 15.48
N ALA A 52 -11.21 6.61 14.36
CA ALA A 52 -11.72 7.97 14.20
C ALA A 52 -13.25 8.05 14.41
N LYS A 53 -14.02 7.12 13.81
CA LYS A 53 -15.48 7.08 13.98
C LYS A 53 -15.91 6.79 15.41
N ARG A 54 -15.14 6.01 16.18
CA ARG A 54 -15.42 5.75 17.60
C ARG A 54 -15.12 6.96 18.48
N ALA A 55 -14.11 7.76 18.12
CA ALA A 55 -13.77 8.98 18.85
C ALA A 55 -14.79 10.10 18.64
N ASP A 56 -15.38 10.21 17.45
CA ASP A 56 -16.45 11.18 17.15
C ASP A 56 -17.80 10.82 17.79
N GLN A 57 -17.96 9.57 18.28
CA GLN A 57 -19.19 9.04 18.88
C GLN A 57 -19.19 9.04 20.42
N ALA A 58 -18.15 9.60 21.05
CA ALA A 58 -17.98 9.72 22.51
C ALA A 58 -18.06 11.19 22.96
#